data_AF-A0AAN8FAT2-F1
#
_entry.id   AF-A0AAN8FAT2-F1
#
_cell.length_a   1.000
_cell.length_b   1.000
_cell.length_c   1.000
_cell.angle_alpha   90.00
_cell.angle_beta   90.00
_cell.angle_gamma   90.00
#
_symmetry.space_group_name_H-M   'P 1'
#
loop_
_entity.id
_entity.type
_entity.pdbx_description
1 polymer ?
#
loop_
_entity_poly.entity_id
_entity_poly.type
_entity_poly.pdbx_seq_one_letter_code
_entity_poly.pdbx_strand_id
1 'polypeptide(L)'
;MQKWPHAADQSPFTSSYNYNEICRSLYKIQTGIDTWPLYHPLDDKSNMYPCLLLVMAFLVAVESAGPVWGAWGIWGAECTSCAGAVSRGRTRVCIPGDDLSMCSGSRVELESCQNCTGQWGEWTEEGSCSDTCGNCGQLTRTRQCTNAEGCPAPTCIGNNTDLSPTSCDSGDVCLFPRAACCKGTKTADAMDKRFYCKMSS
;
A
#
# COMPACT_ATOMS: atom_id res chain seq x y z
N MET A 1 38.52 -73.98 -0.21
CA MET A 1 38.24 -73.39 -1.54
C MET A 1 36.74 -73.19 -1.65
N GLN A 2 36.25 -71.97 -1.84
CA GLN A 2 34.87 -71.61 -2.27
C GLN A 2 34.83 -70.08 -2.16
N LYS A 3 34.92 -69.26 -3.22
CA LYS A 3 34.16 -69.14 -4.48
C LYS A 3 32.63 -69.08 -4.28
N TRP A 4 32.13 -67.85 -4.49
CA TRP A 4 30.75 -67.42 -4.71
C TRP A 4 30.10 -68.10 -5.94
N PRO A 5 28.75 -68.21 -6.01
CA PRO A 5 27.98 -67.29 -6.86
C PRO A 5 26.51 -66.97 -6.44
N HIS A 6 25.91 -66.02 -7.18
CA HIS A 6 24.52 -65.56 -7.24
C HIS A 6 23.50 -66.60 -7.75
N ALA A 7 22.22 -66.45 -7.35
CA ALA A 7 21.01 -66.19 -8.19
C ALA A 7 19.70 -66.63 -7.46
N ALA A 8 18.72 -65.72 -7.30
CA ALA A 8 17.38 -65.70 -7.95
C ALA A 8 16.37 -66.72 -7.35
N ASP A 9 15.06 -66.52 -7.19
CA ASP A 9 14.05 -65.48 -7.39
C ASP A 9 12.75 -66.08 -6.80
N GLN A 10 11.84 -65.29 -6.24
CA GLN A 10 10.38 -65.43 -6.35
C GLN A 10 9.66 -64.46 -5.40
N SER A 11 9.00 -63.46 -6.01
CA SER A 11 7.86 -62.75 -5.42
C SER A 11 6.65 -63.69 -5.26
N PRO A 12 5.67 -63.36 -4.39
CA PRO A 12 4.56 -62.55 -4.88
C PRO A 12 4.09 -61.45 -3.91
N PHE A 13 3.56 -60.40 -4.54
CA PHE A 13 2.66 -59.41 -3.96
C PHE A 13 1.48 -60.06 -3.20
N THR A 14 1.13 -59.52 -2.03
CA THR A 14 -0.24 -59.08 -1.69
C THR A 14 -0.19 -58.29 -0.38
N SER A 15 -0.21 -56.96 -0.49
CA SER A 15 -0.49 -56.08 0.64
C SER A 15 -2.00 -56.04 0.86
N SER A 16 -2.48 -56.53 1.99
CA SER A 16 -3.76 -56.06 2.52
C SER A 16 -3.45 -55.13 3.69
N TYR A 17 -3.15 -53.87 3.39
CA TYR A 17 -3.23 -52.83 4.41
C TYR A 17 -4.68 -52.82 4.91
N ASN A 18 -4.87 -53.20 6.17
CA ASN A 18 -6.19 -53.28 6.76
C ASN A 18 -6.70 -51.85 7.01
N TYR A 19 -7.39 -51.29 6.02
CA TYR A 19 -7.94 -49.93 6.03
C TYR A 19 -8.77 -49.61 7.29
N ASN A 20 -9.35 -50.63 7.93
CA ASN A 20 -10.08 -50.48 9.18
C ASN A 20 -9.20 -50.03 10.36
N GLU A 21 -7.93 -50.44 10.41
CA GLU A 21 -7.01 -50.04 11.49
C GLU A 21 -6.55 -48.59 11.37
N ILE A 22 -6.37 -48.13 10.13
CA ILE A 22 -6.01 -46.74 9.84
C ILE A 22 -7.19 -45.81 10.18
N CYS A 23 -8.42 -46.20 9.80
CA CYS A 23 -9.62 -45.44 10.14
C CYS A 23 -9.89 -45.38 11.65
N ARG A 24 -9.61 -46.46 12.38
CA ARG A 24 -9.69 -46.48 13.86
C ARG A 24 -8.71 -45.51 14.50
N SER A 25 -7.48 -45.50 14.03
CA SER A 25 -6.42 -44.65 14.57
C SER A 25 -6.75 -43.16 14.36
N LEU A 26 -7.27 -42.81 13.18
CA LEU A 26 -7.65 -41.43 12.85
C LEU A 26 -8.89 -40.97 13.63
N TYR A 27 -9.91 -41.82 13.80
CA TYR A 27 -11.11 -41.49 14.60
C TYR A 27 -10.76 -41.20 16.07
N LYS A 28 -9.84 -41.99 16.63
CA LYS A 28 -9.34 -41.82 17.99
C LYS A 28 -8.56 -40.52 18.16
N ILE A 29 -7.75 -40.13 17.17
CA ILE A 29 -7.03 -38.83 17.18
C ILE A 29 -8.00 -37.65 17.15
N GLN A 30 -9.13 -37.78 16.45
CA GLN A 30 -10.04 -36.67 16.20
C GLN A 30 -11.10 -36.46 17.27
N THR A 31 -11.53 -37.54 17.96
CA THR A 31 -12.59 -37.48 18.97
C THR A 31 -12.10 -37.75 20.40
N GLY A 32 -10.91 -38.33 20.55
CA GLY A 32 -10.38 -38.78 21.85
C GLY A 32 -11.10 -40.01 22.42
N ILE A 33 -11.93 -40.71 21.63
CA ILE A 33 -12.74 -41.85 22.08
C ILE A 33 -12.11 -43.16 21.58
N ASP A 34 -11.90 -44.10 22.50
CA ASP A 34 -11.19 -45.37 22.25
C ASP A 34 -12.10 -46.52 21.80
N THR A 35 -13.42 -46.35 21.93
CA THR A 35 -14.40 -47.39 21.62
C THR A 35 -15.01 -47.19 20.24
N TRP A 36 -14.75 -48.14 19.35
CA TRP A 36 -15.34 -48.16 18.01
C TRP A 36 -16.80 -48.68 18.09
N PRO A 37 -17.79 -48.04 17.46
CA PRO A 37 -19.17 -48.52 17.50
C PRO A 37 -19.29 -49.88 16.80
N LEU A 38 -19.71 -50.91 17.55
CA LEU A 38 -19.97 -52.26 17.02
C LEU A 38 -21.36 -52.33 16.38
N TYR A 39 -21.51 -51.91 15.12
CA TYR A 39 -22.39 -52.58 14.14
C TYR A 39 -22.34 -51.89 12.76
N HIS A 40 -21.82 -52.58 11.74
CA HIS A 40 -22.61 -53.13 10.62
C HIS A 40 -21.66 -53.90 9.66
N PRO A 41 -22.10 -55.03 9.06
CA PRO A 41 -21.24 -55.91 8.25
C PRO A 41 -20.98 -55.29 6.87
N LEU A 42 -19.72 -55.24 6.46
CA LEU A 42 -19.30 -54.85 5.11
C LEU A 42 -19.31 -56.07 4.20
N ASP A 43 -20.42 -56.32 3.52
CA ASP A 43 -20.51 -57.35 2.47
C ASP A 43 -21.16 -56.82 1.18
N ASP A 44 -20.97 -55.53 0.88
CA ASP A 44 -21.37 -54.99 -0.41
C ASP A 44 -20.28 -54.08 -1.00
N LYS A 45 -19.81 -54.45 -2.20
CA LYS A 45 -18.74 -53.77 -2.98
C LYS A 45 -19.26 -52.47 -3.62
N SER A 46 -19.97 -51.64 -2.87
CA SER A 46 -20.58 -50.40 -3.35
C SER A 46 -20.07 -49.15 -2.61
N ASN A 47 -19.25 -49.31 -1.57
CA ASN A 47 -18.82 -48.19 -0.72
C ASN A 47 -17.30 -47.98 -0.66
N MET A 48 -16.62 -48.14 -1.80
CA MET A 48 -15.22 -47.68 -1.97
C MET A 48 -15.11 -46.19 -2.32
N TYR A 49 -16.23 -45.46 -2.34
CA TYR A 49 -16.30 -44.05 -2.68
C TYR A 49 -16.39 -43.08 -1.47
N PRO A 50 -16.98 -43.41 -0.29
CA PRO A 50 -17.04 -42.46 0.83
C PRO A 50 -15.70 -42.24 1.53
N CYS A 51 -14.88 -43.30 1.65
CA CYS A 51 -13.56 -43.21 2.29
C CYS A 51 -12.54 -42.50 1.37
N LEU A 52 -12.63 -42.75 0.06
CA LEU A 52 -11.81 -42.08 -0.95
C LEU A 52 -12.19 -40.59 -1.09
N LEU A 53 -13.49 -40.25 -0.97
CA LEU A 53 -13.96 -38.86 -0.95
C LEU A 53 -13.54 -38.12 0.33
N LEU A 54 -13.47 -38.79 1.48
CA LEU A 54 -12.95 -38.19 2.73
C LEU A 54 -11.44 -37.94 2.66
N VAL A 55 -10.66 -38.83 2.04
CA VAL A 55 -9.22 -38.63 1.84
C VAL A 55 -8.92 -37.57 0.78
N MET A 56 -9.71 -37.51 -0.31
CA MET A 56 -9.58 -36.45 -1.33
C MET A 56 -10.08 -35.09 -0.83
N ALA A 57 -11.06 -35.05 0.09
CA ALA A 57 -11.46 -33.83 0.79
C ALA A 57 -10.39 -33.36 1.79
N PHE A 58 -9.59 -34.27 2.36
CA PHE A 58 -8.43 -33.93 3.20
C PHE A 58 -7.19 -33.49 2.40
N LEU A 59 -7.09 -33.86 1.12
CA LEU A 59 -6.06 -33.34 0.19
C LEU A 59 -6.42 -31.96 -0.38
N VAL A 60 -7.66 -31.48 -0.20
CA VAL A 60 -8.06 -30.14 -0.61
C VAL A 60 -7.78 -29.17 0.55
N ALA A 61 -6.68 -28.44 0.36
CA ALA A 61 -6.32 -27.19 1.01
C ALA A 61 -5.79 -27.27 2.46
N VAL A 62 -4.56 -27.78 2.62
CA VAL A 62 -3.62 -27.03 3.49
C VAL A 62 -3.33 -25.75 2.72
N GLU A 63 -4.11 -24.70 2.95
CA GLU A 63 -3.69 -23.35 2.60
C GLU A 63 -2.42 -23.11 3.41
N SER A 64 -1.25 -23.01 2.76
CA SER A 64 -0.01 -22.71 3.48
C SER A 64 -0.22 -21.38 4.19
N ALA A 65 -0.10 -21.36 5.51
CA ALA A 65 -0.22 -20.13 6.25
C ALA A 65 0.94 -19.22 5.83
N GLY A 66 0.60 -18.13 5.14
CA GLY A 66 1.57 -17.12 4.74
C GLY A 66 2.16 -16.41 5.96
N PRO A 67 3.19 -15.57 5.76
CA PRO A 67 3.86 -14.90 6.85
C PRO A 67 2.93 -13.84 7.46
N VAL A 68 2.87 -13.79 8.79
CA VAL A 68 1.94 -12.91 9.51
C VAL A 68 2.70 -11.92 10.38
N TRP A 69 2.29 -10.65 10.32
CA TRP A 69 2.75 -9.65 11.25
C TRP A 69 2.09 -9.85 12.61
N GLY A 70 2.91 -9.95 13.66
CA GLY A 70 2.44 -9.76 15.03
C GLY A 70 1.93 -8.33 15.26
N ALA A 71 1.24 -8.13 16.38
CA ALA A 71 0.83 -6.80 16.80
C ALA A 71 2.03 -5.86 16.93
N TRP A 72 1.80 -4.57 16.65
CA TRP A 72 2.78 -3.55 16.99
C TRP A 72 3.00 -3.49 18.49
N GLY A 73 4.26 -3.41 18.91
CA GLY A 73 4.62 -3.07 20.27
C GLY A 73 4.17 -1.65 20.62
N ILE A 74 4.26 -1.33 21.91
CA ILE A 74 3.99 0.03 22.38
C ILE A 74 4.97 1.02 21.72
N TRP A 75 4.50 2.25 21.54
CA TRP A 75 5.41 3.35 21.23
C TRP A 75 6.43 3.52 22.35
N GLY A 76 7.67 3.85 21.95
CA GLY A 76 8.67 4.36 22.87
C GLY A 76 8.16 5.58 23.62
N ALA A 77 8.84 5.94 24.71
CA ALA A 77 8.46 7.08 25.53
C ALA A 77 8.34 8.37 24.69
N GLU A 78 7.47 9.28 25.13
CA GLU A 78 7.34 10.61 24.53
C GLU A 78 8.72 11.29 24.45
N CYS A 79 9.01 12.01 23.36
CA CYS A 79 10.33 12.63 23.23
C CYS A 79 10.66 13.64 24.33
N THR A 80 9.65 14.20 25.01
CA THR A 80 9.85 15.07 26.18
C THR A 80 10.51 14.36 27.35
N SER A 81 10.49 13.02 27.40
CA SER A 81 11.15 12.22 28.42
C SER A 81 12.67 12.11 28.24
N CYS A 82 13.19 12.39 27.04
CA CYS A 82 14.60 12.27 26.69
C CYS A 82 15.08 13.57 26.03
N ALA A 83 15.91 14.34 26.73
CA ALA A 83 16.44 15.59 26.18
C ALA A 83 17.21 15.33 24.86
N GLY A 84 16.79 16.02 23.79
CA GLY A 84 17.38 15.88 22.45
C GLY A 84 16.80 14.76 21.58
N ALA A 85 15.78 14.03 22.04
CA ALA A 85 15.07 13.07 21.20
C ALA A 85 14.26 13.78 20.09
N VAL A 86 14.47 13.37 18.83
CA VAL A 86 13.78 13.93 17.65
C VAL A 86 12.68 13.01 17.11
N SER A 87 12.67 11.74 17.52
CA SER A 87 11.69 10.76 17.09
C SER A 87 11.48 9.69 18.17
N ARG A 88 10.32 9.02 18.10
CA ARG A 88 10.06 7.80 18.85
C ARG A 88 9.68 6.68 17.90
N GLY A 89 9.84 5.45 18.35
CA GLY A 89 9.64 4.27 17.53
C GLY A 89 8.84 3.18 18.21
N ARG A 90 8.27 2.30 17.39
CA ARG A 90 7.72 1.01 17.84
C ARG A 90 8.17 -0.09 16.89
N THR A 91 8.10 -1.33 17.38
CA THR A 91 8.52 -2.51 16.62
C THR A 91 7.45 -3.57 16.61
N ARG A 92 7.44 -4.39 15.57
CA ARG A 92 6.64 -5.61 15.49
C ARG A 92 7.51 -6.79 15.08
N VAL A 93 7.01 -8.00 15.32
CA VAL A 93 7.67 -9.25 14.95
C VAL A 93 6.98 -9.83 13.74
N CYS A 94 7.75 -10.32 12.77
CA CYS A 94 7.22 -11.15 11.70
C CYS A 94 7.26 -12.61 12.14
N ILE A 95 6.15 -13.31 11.99
CA ILE A 95 6.07 -14.75 12.13
C ILE A 95 6.20 -15.34 10.72
N PRO A 96 7.27 -16.11 10.43
CA PRO A 96 7.45 -16.75 9.14
C PRO A 96 6.27 -17.64 8.76
N GLY A 97 5.97 -17.73 7.47
CA GLY A 97 5.02 -18.72 6.96
C GLY A 97 5.59 -20.14 7.04
N ASP A 98 4.73 -21.15 6.85
CA ASP A 98 5.14 -22.55 6.86
C ASP A 98 6.14 -22.89 5.74
N ASP A 99 6.13 -22.08 4.68
CA ASP A 99 7.08 -22.10 3.55
C ASP A 99 8.38 -21.31 3.82
N LEU A 100 8.60 -20.87 5.07
CA LEU A 100 9.69 -19.99 5.50
C LEU A 100 9.69 -18.62 4.81
N SER A 101 8.59 -18.22 4.19
CA SER A 101 8.45 -16.87 3.65
C SER A 101 8.46 -15.83 4.76
N MET A 102 8.90 -14.62 4.42
CA MET A 102 8.99 -13.49 5.34
C MET A 102 7.95 -12.43 5.01
N CYS A 103 7.58 -11.65 6.01
CA CYS A 103 6.62 -10.56 5.86
C CYS A 103 7.20 -9.42 5.02
N SER A 104 6.38 -8.85 4.15
CA SER A 104 6.72 -7.63 3.40
C SER A 104 6.50 -6.38 4.27
N GLY A 105 7.45 -5.45 4.20
CA GLY A 105 7.43 -4.16 4.91
C GLY A 105 8.38 -4.09 6.11
N SER A 106 8.40 -2.94 6.80
CA SER A 106 9.33 -2.70 7.90
C SER A 106 8.88 -3.33 9.22
N ARG A 107 9.86 -3.80 10.01
CA ARG A 107 9.70 -4.22 11.41
C ARG A 107 9.74 -3.06 12.41
N VAL A 108 10.19 -1.89 11.96
CA VAL A 108 10.31 -0.66 12.75
C VAL A 108 9.44 0.41 12.13
N GLU A 109 8.69 1.11 12.98
CA GLU A 109 7.99 2.33 12.63
C GLU A 109 8.53 3.46 13.49
N LEU A 110 8.80 4.60 12.87
CA LEU A 110 9.29 5.81 13.52
C LEU A 110 8.31 6.94 13.26
N GLU A 111 8.08 7.77 14.25
CA GLU A 111 7.41 9.05 14.08
C GLU A 111 8.28 10.18 14.61
N SER A 112 8.30 11.29 13.87
CA SER A 112 8.95 12.52 14.30
C SER A 112 8.16 13.10 15.47
N CYS A 113 8.86 13.43 16.56
CA CYS A 113 8.24 14.10 17.69
C CYS A 113 8.01 15.59 17.43
N GLN A 114 8.77 16.15 16.49
CA GLN A 114 8.58 17.51 16.04
C GLN A 114 7.58 17.56 14.89
N ASN A 115 6.65 18.53 14.96
CA ASN A 115 5.88 18.90 13.79
C ASN A 115 6.80 19.59 12.79
N CYS A 116 7.18 18.86 11.75
CA CYS A 116 8.08 19.37 10.70
C CYS A 116 7.37 20.09 9.57
N THR A 117 6.05 20.36 9.69
CA THR A 117 5.30 21.07 8.66
C THR A 117 6.00 22.39 8.34
N GLY A 118 6.47 22.49 7.11
CA GLY A 118 7.18 23.67 6.62
C GLY A 118 6.24 24.87 6.52
N GLN A 119 6.82 26.07 6.57
CA GLN A 119 6.11 27.31 6.33
C GLN A 119 6.44 27.82 4.93
N TRP A 120 5.41 28.23 4.20
CA TRP A 120 5.60 28.91 2.93
C TRP A 120 6.00 30.36 3.18
N GLY A 121 7.03 30.82 2.48
CA GLY A 121 7.30 32.24 2.32
C GLY A 121 6.30 32.92 1.39
N GLU A 122 6.48 34.22 1.21
CA GLU A 122 5.67 35.03 0.29
C GLU A 122 5.83 34.57 -1.16
N TRP A 123 4.75 34.74 -1.93
CA TRP A 123 4.81 34.53 -3.37
C TRP A 123 5.63 35.64 -4.03
N THR A 124 6.55 35.24 -4.90
CA THR A 124 7.37 36.12 -5.72
C THR A 124 6.99 35.94 -7.17
N GLU A 125 6.70 37.05 -7.83
CA GLU A 125 6.36 37.11 -9.24
C GLU A 125 7.63 37.08 -10.10
N GLU A 126 7.67 36.18 -11.09
CA GLU A 126 8.88 35.92 -11.89
C GLU A 126 8.57 35.82 -13.40
N GLY A 127 9.53 36.26 -14.20
CA GLY A 127 9.48 36.20 -15.65
C GLY A 127 8.79 37.40 -16.30
N SER A 128 8.47 37.24 -17.58
CA SER A 128 7.74 38.25 -18.36
C SER A 128 6.27 37.88 -18.46
N CYS A 129 5.41 38.89 -18.53
CA CYS A 129 3.98 38.68 -18.74
C CYS A 129 3.74 37.88 -20.03
N SER A 130 2.88 36.85 -19.96
CA SER A 130 2.59 35.98 -21.11
C SER A 130 1.88 36.70 -22.25
N ASP A 131 1.31 37.86 -21.95
CA ASP A 131 0.58 38.71 -22.90
C ASP A 131 0.73 40.18 -22.52
N THR A 132 0.28 41.06 -23.39
CA THR A 132 0.43 42.52 -23.19
C THR A 132 -0.88 43.28 -23.35
N CYS A 133 -2.00 42.58 -23.56
CA CYS A 133 -3.30 43.20 -23.76
C CYS A 133 -4.43 42.37 -23.17
N GLY A 134 -5.58 43.02 -23.00
CA GLY A 134 -6.87 42.41 -22.84
C GLY A 134 -7.14 41.82 -21.46
N ASN A 135 -6.33 42.11 -20.43
CA ASN A 135 -6.29 41.33 -19.19
C ASN A 135 -6.09 39.82 -19.46
N CYS A 136 -5.33 39.49 -20.51
CA CYS A 136 -5.00 38.13 -20.91
C CYS A 136 -3.66 37.66 -20.32
N GLY A 137 -2.82 38.60 -19.89
CA GLY A 137 -1.49 38.36 -19.36
C GLY A 137 -1.54 37.57 -18.06
N GLN A 138 -0.70 36.54 -17.98
CA GLN A 138 -0.46 35.77 -16.78
C GLN A 138 1.03 35.85 -16.46
N LEU A 139 1.34 35.95 -15.17
CA LEU A 139 2.69 35.83 -14.67
C LEU A 139 2.82 34.55 -13.85
N THR A 140 3.96 33.89 -13.93
CA THR A 140 4.26 32.80 -13.00
C THR A 140 4.74 33.40 -11.69
N ARG A 141 4.34 32.79 -10.58
CA ARG A 141 4.85 33.13 -9.25
C ARG A 141 5.39 31.89 -8.57
N THR A 142 6.45 32.07 -7.81
CA THR A 142 7.12 31.03 -7.03
C THR A 142 7.10 31.39 -5.55
N ARG A 143 7.28 30.41 -4.67
CA ARG A 143 7.49 30.64 -3.24
C ARG A 143 8.47 29.63 -2.69
N GLN A 144 9.19 30.02 -1.65
CA GLN A 144 10.15 29.16 -0.98
C GLN A 144 9.53 28.53 0.27
N CYS A 145 9.86 27.26 0.53
CA CYS A 145 9.44 26.58 1.75
C CYS A 145 10.56 26.63 2.78
N THR A 146 10.28 27.18 3.96
CA THR A 146 11.20 27.17 5.10
C THR A 146 10.86 26.02 6.04
N ASN A 147 11.91 25.36 6.55
CA ASN A 147 11.76 24.24 7.46
C ASN A 147 11.61 24.70 8.91
N ALA A 148 10.94 23.89 9.74
CA ALA A 148 10.98 24.08 11.18
C ALA A 148 12.38 23.74 11.73
N GLU A 149 12.85 24.50 12.73
CA GLU A 149 14.18 24.32 13.32
C GLU A 149 14.33 22.93 13.96
N GLY A 150 15.32 22.14 13.55
CA GLY A 150 15.52 20.77 14.06
C GLY A 150 14.93 19.67 13.18
N CYS A 151 14.21 20.01 12.12
CA CYS A 151 13.72 19.05 11.14
C CYS A 151 14.76 18.80 10.02
N PRO A 152 14.81 17.58 9.45
CA PRO A 152 15.82 17.22 8.45
C PRO A 152 15.62 17.91 7.10
N ALA A 153 14.37 18.14 6.69
CA ALA A 153 14.02 18.81 5.43
C ALA A 153 12.65 19.49 5.53
N PRO A 154 12.40 20.58 4.77
CA PRO A 154 11.12 21.27 4.75
C PRO A 154 10.00 20.38 4.20
N THR A 155 8.87 20.28 4.92
CA THR A 155 7.68 19.55 4.46
C THR A 155 6.47 20.50 4.29
N CYS A 156 6.53 21.39 3.31
CA CYS A 156 5.36 22.18 2.95
C CYS A 156 4.37 21.36 2.10
N ILE A 157 3.08 21.55 2.35
CA ILE A 157 2.00 20.95 1.55
C ILE A 157 1.58 21.92 0.43
N GLY A 158 1.45 21.40 -0.79
CA GLY A 158 1.05 22.15 -1.99
C GLY A 158 2.23 22.52 -2.90
N ASN A 159 1.93 23.25 -3.98
CA ASN A 159 2.92 23.61 -5.00
C ASN A 159 3.77 24.83 -4.57
N ASN A 160 5.01 24.87 -5.06
CA ASN A 160 5.91 26.02 -4.94
C ASN A 160 5.81 26.99 -6.14
N THR A 161 5.03 26.64 -7.15
CA THR A 161 4.82 27.43 -8.37
C THR A 161 3.34 27.49 -8.71
N ASP A 162 2.87 28.67 -9.13
CA ASP A 162 1.49 28.94 -9.51
C ASP A 162 1.42 30.10 -10.52
N LEU A 163 0.23 30.40 -11.05
CA LEU A 163 -0.03 31.61 -11.82
C LEU A 163 -0.50 32.74 -10.89
N SER A 164 -0.11 33.98 -11.22
CA SER A 164 -0.59 35.17 -10.51
C SER A 164 -2.10 35.34 -10.73
N PRO A 165 -2.89 35.60 -9.68
CA PRO A 165 -4.33 35.74 -9.79
C PRO A 165 -4.73 37.00 -10.58
N THR A 166 -3.87 38.01 -10.61
CA THR A 166 -4.06 39.27 -11.32
C THR A 166 -3.40 39.23 -12.69
N SER A 167 -4.00 39.91 -13.68
CA SER A 167 -3.35 40.10 -14.97
C SER A 167 -2.16 41.04 -14.83
N CYS A 168 -1.07 40.73 -15.54
CA CYS A 168 0.15 41.54 -15.53
C CYS A 168 0.25 42.55 -16.68
N ASP A 169 -0.74 42.58 -17.57
CA ASP A 169 -0.78 43.52 -18.70
C ASP A 169 -1.39 44.89 -18.34
N SER A 170 -1.32 45.84 -19.27
CA SER A 170 -1.80 47.22 -19.08
C SER A 170 -3.33 47.34 -19.01
N GLY A 171 -4.07 46.28 -19.30
CA GLY A 171 -5.52 46.26 -19.40
C GLY A 171 -6.08 46.92 -20.67
N ASP A 172 -5.22 47.37 -21.58
CA ASP A 172 -5.64 47.89 -22.89
C ASP A 172 -6.17 46.77 -23.77
N VAL A 173 -7.16 47.04 -24.62
CA VAL A 173 -7.78 45.99 -25.43
C VAL A 173 -6.82 45.35 -26.43
N CYS A 174 -6.94 44.05 -26.63
CA CYS A 174 -6.29 43.38 -27.75
C CYS A 174 -6.92 43.78 -29.09
N LEU A 175 -6.09 43.76 -30.14
CA LEU A 175 -6.53 44.01 -31.51
C LEU A 175 -6.99 42.73 -32.20
N PHE A 176 -7.80 42.90 -33.24
CA PHE A 176 -8.19 41.80 -34.15
C PHE A 176 -6.95 41.06 -34.65
N PRO A 177 -6.96 39.70 -34.75
CA PRO A 177 -8.10 38.79 -34.70
C PRO A 177 -8.50 38.30 -33.29
N ARG A 178 -7.83 38.79 -32.25
CA ARG A 178 -8.05 38.33 -30.88
C ARG A 178 -9.28 39.00 -30.27
N ALA A 179 -9.90 38.33 -29.30
CA ALA A 179 -10.92 38.95 -28.48
C ALA A 179 -10.32 40.17 -27.76
N ALA A 180 -11.06 41.28 -27.73
CA ALA A 180 -10.56 42.54 -27.17
C ALA A 180 -10.19 42.42 -25.68
N CYS A 181 -10.94 41.63 -24.92
CA CYS A 181 -10.69 41.36 -23.50
C CYS A 181 -10.83 39.86 -23.25
N CYS A 182 -9.87 39.27 -22.54
CA CYS A 182 -9.99 37.91 -22.00
C CYS A 182 -10.85 37.89 -20.74
N LYS A 183 -10.75 38.95 -19.91
CA LYS A 183 -11.58 39.15 -18.73
C LYS A 183 -12.18 40.55 -18.74
N GLY A 184 -13.45 40.65 -18.35
CA GLY A 184 -14.19 41.92 -18.33
C GLY A 184 -14.77 42.32 -19.68
N THR A 185 -15.13 43.59 -19.80
CA THR A 185 -15.81 44.15 -20.98
C THR A 185 -15.02 45.32 -21.58
N LYS A 186 -14.98 45.38 -22.92
CA LYS A 186 -14.37 46.49 -23.65
C LYS A 186 -15.15 47.78 -23.34
N THR A 187 -14.47 48.75 -22.77
CA THR A 187 -15.02 50.05 -22.39
C THR A 187 -14.18 51.17 -23.00
N ALA A 188 -14.82 52.29 -23.36
CA ALA A 188 -14.13 53.48 -23.83
C ALA A 188 -13.83 54.41 -22.66
N ASP A 189 -12.58 54.85 -22.56
CA ASP A 189 -12.18 55.97 -21.71
C ASP A 189 -12.07 57.23 -22.57
N ALA A 190 -13.01 58.16 -22.38
CA ALA A 190 -13.04 59.41 -23.14
C ALA A 190 -11.94 60.41 -22.71
N MET A 191 -11.45 60.30 -21.47
CA MET A 191 -10.43 61.21 -20.93
C MET A 191 -9.05 60.83 -21.46
N ASP A 192 -8.72 59.54 -21.36
CA ASP A 192 -7.45 58.99 -21.85
C ASP A 192 -7.49 58.65 -23.35
N LYS A 193 -8.64 58.84 -24.01
CA LYS A 193 -8.88 58.54 -25.43
C LYS A 193 -8.45 57.12 -25.82
N ARG A 194 -8.72 56.13 -24.96
CA ARG A 194 -8.33 54.72 -25.16
C ARG A 194 -9.47 53.75 -24.89
N PHE A 195 -9.30 52.51 -25.34
CA PHE A 195 -10.18 51.40 -24.97
C PHE A 195 -9.47 50.45 -24.02
N TYR A 196 -10.15 50.06 -22.96
CA TYR A 196 -9.60 49.20 -21.93
C TYR A 196 -10.62 48.13 -21.50
N CYS A 197 -10.13 47.12 -20.79
CA CYS A 197 -10.93 46.03 -20.27
C CYS A 197 -11.37 46.33 -18.84
N LYS A 198 -12.65 46.64 -18.67
CA LYS A 198 -13.25 46.89 -17.36
C LYS A 198 -13.68 45.59 -16.71
N MET A 199 -13.12 45.28 -15.54
CA MET A 199 -13.53 44.12 -14.72
C MET A 199 -14.90 44.38 -14.08
N SER A 200 -15.76 43.36 -14.04
CA SER A 200 -17.04 43.41 -13.33
C SER A 200 -16.78 43.31 -11.83
N SER A 201 -17.07 44.38 -11.09
CA SER A 201 -17.03 44.46 -9.63
C SER A 201 -18.13 43.63 -8.98
#